data_AF-A0A4U1ALL2-F1
#
_entry.id   AF-A0A4U1ALL2-F1
#
_cell.length_a   1.000
_cell.length_b   1.000
_cell.length_c   1.000
_cell.angle_alpha   90.00
_cell.angle_beta   90.00
_cell.angle_gamma   90.00
#
_symmetry.space_group_name_H-M   'P 1'
#
loop_
_entity.id
_entity.type
_entity.pdbx_description
1 polymer ?
#
loop_
_entity_poly.entity_id
_entity_poly.type
_entity_poly.pdbx_seq_one_letter_code
_entity_poly.pdbx_strand_id
1 'polypeptide(L)' 'MAHPEKNTPERVQANTVTDETILKIAKEISIKFIEVGRITPATFEQSFKNIFSAIDATIKKGK' A
#
# COMPACT_ATOMS: atom_id res chain seq x y z
N MET A 1 26.09 31.75 -31.76
CA MET A 1 26.32 30.62 -30.83
C MET A 1 25.01 30.38 -30.10
N ALA A 2 24.23 29.39 -30.54
CA ALA A 2 22.96 29.02 -29.91
C ALA A 2 23.16 27.65 -29.25
N HIS A 3 23.00 27.60 -27.92
CA HIS A 3 22.97 26.34 -27.17
C HIS A 3 21.56 25.74 -27.30
N PRO A 4 21.39 24.49 -27.77
CA PRO A 4 20.11 23.82 -27.71
C PRO A 4 19.84 23.35 -26.28
N GLU A 5 18.76 23.86 -25.71
CA GLU A 5 18.20 23.43 -24.43
C GLU A 5 17.73 21.97 -24.58
N LYS A 6 18.48 21.03 -23.97
CA LYS A 6 18.09 19.61 -23.92
C LYS A 6 16.85 19.47 -23.04
N ASN A 7 15.70 19.38 -23.69
CA ASN A 7 14.43 18.99 -23.10
C ASN A 7 14.56 17.54 -22.59
N THR A 8 14.96 17.40 -21.33
CA THR A 8 15.05 16.09 -20.66
C THR A 8 13.63 15.76 -20.22
N PRO A 9 13.04 14.61 -20.61
CA PRO A 9 11.74 14.23 -20.10
C PRO A 9 11.86 14.06 -18.58
N GLU A 10 11.22 14.96 -17.85
CA GLU A 10 11.02 14.87 -16.41
C GLU A 10 10.44 13.47 -16.13
N ARG A 11 11.22 12.64 -15.45
CA ARG A 11 10.89 11.26 -15.17
C ARG A 11 9.65 11.28 -14.28
N VAL A 12 8.47 11.13 -14.88
CA VAL A 12 7.20 10.99 -14.16
C VAL A 12 7.42 9.86 -13.16
N GLN A 13 7.53 10.25 -11.89
CA GLN A 13 7.83 9.34 -10.82
C GLN A 13 6.58 8.49 -10.66
N ALA A 14 6.58 7.31 -11.29
CA ALA A 14 5.48 6.37 -11.20
C ALA A 14 5.25 6.15 -9.70
N ASN A 15 4.12 6.64 -9.19
CA ASN A 15 3.80 6.60 -7.77
C ASN A 15 3.42 5.15 -7.43
N THR A 16 4.43 4.29 -7.33
CA THR A 16 4.24 2.86 -7.07
C THR A 16 3.96 2.67 -5.59
N VAL A 17 2.78 2.14 -5.27
CA VAL A 17 2.49 1.69 -3.91
C VAL A 17 3.50 0.60 -3.55
N THR A 18 4.23 0.80 -2.45
CA THR A 18 5.23 -0.14 -1.94
C THR A 18 4.60 -1.14 -0.97
N ASP A 19 5.25 -2.29 -0.77
CA ASP A 19 4.83 -3.28 0.22
C ASP A 19 4.78 -2.69 1.64
N GLU A 20 5.69 -1.76 1.96
CA GLU A 20 5.69 -1.03 3.22
C GLU A 20 4.41 -0.21 3.42
N THR A 21 3.93 0.46 2.35
CA THR A 21 2.67 1.20 2.38
C THR A 21 1.48 0.27 2.62
N ILE A 22 1.46 -0.91 1.98
CA ILE A 22 0.41 -1.92 2.19
C ILE A 22 0.43 -2.42 3.64
N LEU A 23 1.61 -2.70 4.19
CA LEU A 23 1.78 -3.13 5.59
C LEU A 23 1.29 -2.08 6.59
N LYS A 24 1.61 -0.79 6.37
CA LYS A 24 1.15 0.31 7.22
C LYS A 24 -0.38 0.39 7.22
N ILE A 25 -1.01 0.32 6.05
CA ILE A 25 -2.47 0.36 5.93
C ILE A 25 -3.11 -0.87 6.61
N ALA A 26 -2.59 -2.07 6.34
CA ALA A 26 -3.08 -3.30 6.96
C ALA A 26 -3.01 -3.25 8.50
N LYS A 27 -1.93 -2.68 9.05
CA LYS A 27 -1.76 -2.44 10.49
C LYS A 27 -2.84 -1.52 11.05
N GLU A 28 -3.10 -0.36 10.43
CA GLU A 28 -4.12 0.58 10.91
C GLU A 28 -5.54 -0.02 10.90
N ILE A 29 -5.90 -0.73 9.82
CA ILE A 29 -7.22 -1.42 9.74
C ILE A 29 -7.33 -2.50 10.82
N SER A 30 -6.27 -3.27 11.04
CA SER A 30 -6.25 -4.32 12.05
C SER A 30 -6.41 -3.75 13.46
N ILE A 31 -5.71 -2.66 13.78
CA ILE A 31 -5.85 -1.94 15.06
C ILE A 31 -7.30 -1.46 15.22
N LYS A 32 -7.88 -0.82 14.20
CA LYS A 32 -9.27 -0.34 14.26
C LYS A 32 -10.26 -1.48 14.54
N PHE A 33 -10.07 -2.65 13.94
CA PHE A 33 -10.92 -3.81 14.18
C PHE A 33 -10.72 -4.42 15.57
N ILE A 34 -9.53 -4.32 16.15
CA ILE A 34 -9.31 -4.69 17.56
C ILE A 34 -10.03 -3.71 18.49
N GLU A 35 -9.90 -2.39 18.24
CA GLU A 35 -10.56 -1.34 19.04
C GLU A 35 -12.08 -1.51 19.10
N VAL A 36 -12.71 -1.93 17.99
CA VAL A 36 -14.15 -2.18 17.93
C VAL A 36 -14.57 -3.63 18.28
N GLY A 37 -13.63 -4.44 18.77
CA GLY A 37 -13.90 -5.81 19.23
C GLY A 37 -14.21 -6.84 18.14
N ARG A 38 -13.76 -6.60 16.90
CA ARG A 38 -13.95 -7.49 15.74
C ARG A 38 -12.78 -8.45 15.51
N ILE A 39 -11.59 -8.10 15.95
CA ILE A 39 -10.40 -8.98 15.95
C ILE A 39 -9.96 -9.20 17.39
N THR A 40 -9.74 -10.46 17.75
CA THR A 40 -9.10 -10.86 19.01
C THR A 40 -7.63 -11.24 18.77
N PRO A 41 -6.79 -11.31 19.83
CA PRO A 41 -5.42 -11.81 19.71
C PRO A 41 -5.34 -13.20 19.06
N ALA A 42 -6.27 -14.11 19.39
CA ALA A 42 -6.30 -15.46 18.82
C ALA A 42 -6.58 -15.48 17.31
N THR A 43 -7.32 -14.50 16.81
CA THR A 43 -7.70 -14.39 15.39
C THR A 43 -6.83 -13.40 14.61
N PHE A 44 -5.88 -12.73 15.27
CA PHE A 44 -5.11 -11.62 14.70
C PHE A 44 -4.34 -12.04 13.47
N GLU A 45 -3.56 -13.13 13.55
CA GLU A 45 -2.69 -13.56 12.46
C GLU A 45 -3.46 -13.79 11.15
N GLN A 46 -4.54 -14.56 11.22
CA GLN A 46 -5.36 -14.86 10.04
C GLN A 46 -6.05 -13.59 9.52
N SER A 47 -6.56 -12.75 10.42
CA SER A 47 -7.26 -11.52 10.03
C SER A 47 -6.32 -10.53 9.37
N PHE A 48 -5.11 -10.36 9.91
CA PHE A 48 -4.08 -9.48 9.35
C PHE A 48 -3.66 -9.95 7.94
N LYS A 49 -3.42 -11.25 7.75
CA LYS A 49 -3.13 -11.84 6.43
C LYS A 49 -4.25 -11.56 5.43
N ASN A 50 -5.52 -11.74 5.85
CA ASN A 50 -6.67 -11.47 4.99
C ASN A 50 -6.76 -10.00 4.58
N ILE A 51 -6.58 -9.07 5.52
CA ILE A 51 -6.59 -7.62 5.26
C ILE A 51 -5.46 -7.25 4.29
N PHE A 52 -4.24 -7.71 4.56
CA PHE A 52 -3.08 -7.45 3.69
C PHE A 52 -3.33 -7.94 2.27
N SER A 53 -3.75 -9.21 2.11
CA SER A 53 -4.03 -9.78 0.79
C SER A 53 -5.15 -9.06 0.04
N ALA A 54 -6.18 -8.57 0.74
CA ALA A 54 -7.26 -7.80 0.12
C ALA A 54 -6.76 -6.46 -0.47
N ILE A 55 -5.90 -5.76 0.26
CA ILE A 55 -5.30 -4.49 -0.20
C ILE A 55 -4.34 -4.76 -1.38
N ASP A 56 -3.43 -5.72 -1.21
CA ASP A 56 -2.44 -6.11 -2.22
C ASP A 56 -3.08 -6.54 -3.54
N ALA A 57 -4.12 -7.38 -3.47
CA ALA A 57 -4.87 -7.82 -4.65
C ALA A 57 -5.56 -6.65 -5.37
N THR A 58 -6.06 -5.66 -4.63
CA THR A 58 -6.71 -4.47 -5.23
C THR A 58 -5.69 -3.62 -5.99
N ILE A 59 -4.49 -3.43 -5.43
CA ILE A 59 -3.41 -2.67 -6.07
C ILE A 59 -2.86 -3.41 -7.29
N LYS A 60 -2.66 -4.72 -7.18
CA LYS A 60 -2.10 -5.54 -8.27
C LYS A 60 -3.09 -5.76 -9.41
N LYS A 61 -4.40 -5.83 -9.15
CA LYS A 61 -5.43 -5.88 -10.20
C LYS A 61 -5.67 -4.53 -10.89
N GLY A 62 -5.27 -3.43 -10.26
CA GLY A 62 -5.34 -2.08 -10.83
C GLY A 62 -4.12 -1.66 -11.64
N LYS A 63 -3.14 -2.56 -11.82
CA LYS A 63 -1.97 -2.40 -12.70
C LYS A 63 -2.14 -3.18 -13.99
#